data_AF-A0A955RZM1-F1
#
_entry.id   AF-A0A955RZM1-F1
#
_cell.length_a   1.000
_cell.length_b   1.000
_cell.length_c   1.000
_cell.angle_alpha   90.00
_cell.angle_beta   90.00
_cell.angle_gamma   90.00
#
_symmetry.space_group_name_H-M   'P 1'
#
loop_
_entity.id
_entity.type
_entity.pdbx_description
1 polymer ?
#
loop_
_entity_poly.entity_id
_entity_poly.type
_entity_poly.pdbx_seq_one_letter_code
_entity_poly.pdbx_strand_id
1 'polypeptide(L)'
;MPQKGRRKKVRYIQTMPKIDQFSPRGKPGRPDEVQLTVDEFESVKLADYQGYDQIEGAKIMGISRSSFGRILRKAREKLAKALVEGSSIRIRIGDVQIGVTHKALPHKDDLEMMEQQEVEKEKRMRDKILNHQPKIP
;
A
#
# COMPACT_ATOMS: atom_id res chain seq x y z
N MET A 1 15.06 34.33 -12.77
CA MET A 1 15.35 33.57 -11.53
C MET A 1 14.58 32.25 -11.57
N PRO A 2 15.18 31.08 -11.29
CA PRO A 2 14.40 29.84 -11.24
C PRO A 2 13.43 29.93 -10.06
N GLN A 3 12.13 29.83 -10.32
CA GLN A 3 11.13 29.75 -9.25
C GLN A 3 11.43 28.50 -8.43
N LYS A 4 11.77 28.70 -7.15
CA LYS A 4 11.94 27.62 -6.18
C LYS A 4 10.57 27.00 -5.93
N GLY A 5 10.24 25.99 -6.72
CA GLY A 5 8.98 25.24 -6.61
C GLY A 5 8.78 24.72 -5.19
N ARG A 6 7.51 24.56 -4.80
CA ARG A 6 7.15 23.99 -3.49
C ARG A 6 7.88 22.67 -3.28
N ARG A 7 8.54 22.51 -2.12
CA ARG A 7 9.20 21.26 -1.73
C ARG A 7 8.23 20.09 -1.94
N LYS A 8 8.68 19.08 -2.67
CA LYS A 8 7.90 17.86 -2.89
C LYS A 8 7.70 17.19 -1.55
N LYS A 9 6.44 16.89 -1.20
CA LYS A 9 6.15 16.14 0.02
C LYS A 9 6.74 14.73 -0.10
N VAL A 10 7.34 14.24 0.97
CA VAL A 10 7.77 12.84 1.10
C VAL A 10 6.54 11.94 0.96
N ARG A 11 6.69 10.84 0.23
CA ARG A 11 5.68 9.77 0.13
C ARG A 11 6.24 8.55 0.82
N TYR A 12 5.46 7.95 1.72
CA TYR A 12 5.89 6.76 2.43
C TYR A 12 5.44 5.50 1.70
N ILE A 13 6.30 4.49 1.70
CA ILE A 13 6.03 3.13 1.23
C ILE A 13 6.34 2.13 2.34
N GLN A 14 5.65 1.00 2.41
CA GLN A 14 5.96 -0.01 3.44
C GLN A 14 7.30 -0.72 3.18
N THR A 15 7.64 -0.97 1.91
CA THR A 15 8.89 -1.63 1.55
C THR A 15 9.22 -1.40 0.08
N MET A 16 10.51 -1.44 -0.26
CA MET A 16 10.94 -1.40 -1.65
C MET A 16 10.54 -2.71 -2.37
N PRO A 17 10.11 -2.63 -3.65
CA PRO A 17 9.82 -3.83 -4.42
C PRO A 17 11.09 -4.67 -4.58
N LYS A 18 11.00 -5.96 -4.23
CA LYS A 18 12.10 -6.92 -4.42
C LYS A 18 12.33 -7.24 -5.90
N ILE A 19 11.26 -7.19 -6.70
CA ILE A 19 11.26 -7.37 -8.15
C ILE A 19 10.82 -6.06 -8.76
N ASP A 20 11.68 -5.45 -9.57
CA ASP A 20 11.45 -4.14 -10.18
C ASP A 20 11.09 -4.23 -11.67
N GLN A 21 11.01 -5.42 -12.25
CA GLN A 21 10.66 -5.62 -13.65
C GLN A 21 9.79 -6.86 -13.87
N PHE A 22 8.72 -6.69 -14.64
CA PHE A 22 7.83 -7.75 -15.11
C PHE A 22 7.77 -7.70 -16.64
N SER A 23 7.78 -8.86 -17.30
CA SER A 23 7.74 -8.93 -18.76
C SER A 23 6.75 -9.99 -19.22
N PRO A 24 5.93 -9.72 -20.25
CA PRO A 24 5.07 -10.74 -20.83
C PRO A 24 5.91 -11.84 -21.48
N ARG A 25 5.45 -13.08 -21.37
CA ARG A 25 6.05 -14.23 -22.08
C ARG A 25 5.35 -14.42 -23.43
N GLY A 26 6.09 -14.89 -24.43
CA GLY A 26 5.54 -15.24 -25.76
C GLY A 26 5.55 -14.11 -26.79
N LYS A 27 6.06 -12.92 -26.47
CA LYS A 27 6.29 -11.83 -27.44
C LYS A 27 7.75 -11.88 -27.91
N PRO A 28 8.04 -12.17 -29.19
CA PRO A 28 9.42 -12.16 -29.69
C PRO A 28 10.00 -10.74 -29.67
N GLY A 29 11.30 -10.63 -29.39
CA GLY A 29 11.99 -9.35 -29.29
C GLY A 29 11.90 -8.70 -27.90
N ARG A 30 12.22 -7.41 -27.82
CA ARG A 30 12.15 -6.61 -26.59
C ARG A 30 10.80 -5.89 -26.55
N PRO A 31 9.88 -6.24 -25.63
CA PRO A 31 8.63 -5.50 -25.47
C PRO A 31 8.88 -4.04 -25.11
N ASP A 32 7.96 -3.16 -25.51
CA ASP A 32 7.92 -1.79 -25.00
C ASP A 32 7.87 -1.78 -23.47
N GLU A 33 8.32 -0.69 -22.86
CA GLU A 33 8.41 -0.55 -21.40
C GLU A 33 7.43 0.51 -20.90
N VAL A 34 6.54 0.12 -19.99
CA VAL A 34 5.75 1.04 -19.18
C VAL A 34 6.43 1.22 -17.84
N GLN A 35 6.74 2.47 -17.50
CA GLN A 35 7.37 2.81 -16.22
C GLN A 35 6.32 3.11 -15.15
N LEU A 36 6.32 2.30 -14.10
CA LEU A 36 5.57 2.52 -12.87
C LEU A 36 6.50 3.15 -11.84
N THR A 37 6.08 4.21 -11.16
CA THR A 37 6.87 4.76 -10.07
C THR A 37 6.66 3.95 -8.78
N VAL A 38 7.62 3.99 -7.85
CA VAL A 38 7.54 3.24 -6.59
C VAL A 38 6.30 3.58 -5.75
N ASP A 39 5.85 4.83 -5.78
CA ASP A 39 4.63 5.28 -5.12
C ASP A 39 3.35 4.91 -5.89
N GLU A 40 3.41 4.81 -7.21
CA GLU A 40 2.34 4.22 -8.01
C GLU A 40 2.18 2.72 -7.68
N PHE A 41 3.28 1.98 -7.59
CA PHE A 41 3.31 0.60 -7.13
C PHE A 41 2.72 0.46 -5.72
N GLU A 42 3.16 1.28 -4.77
CA GLU A 42 2.66 1.23 -3.39
C GLU A 42 1.15 1.50 -3.33
N SER A 43 0.65 2.45 -4.13
CA SER A 43 -0.78 2.77 -4.15
C SER A 43 -1.64 1.60 -4.61
N VAL A 44 -1.19 0.85 -5.63
CA VAL A 44 -1.86 -0.36 -6.12
C VAL A 44 -1.74 -1.47 -5.08
N LYS A 45 -0.56 -1.64 -4.47
CA LYS A 45 -0.38 -2.64 -3.41
C LYS A 45 -1.35 -2.41 -2.24
N LEU A 46 -1.47 -1.17 -1.77
CA LEU A 46 -2.37 -0.82 -0.67
C LEU A 46 -3.84 -1.02 -1.05
N ALA A 47 -4.27 -0.45 -2.18
CA ALA A 47 -5.68 -0.41 -2.52
C ALA A 47 -6.19 -1.71 -3.14
N ASP A 48 -5.44 -2.26 -4.10
CA ASP A 48 -5.91 -3.36 -4.97
C ASP A 48 -5.43 -4.72 -4.47
N TYR A 49 -4.31 -4.79 -3.74
CA TYR A 49 -3.77 -6.05 -3.21
C TYR A 49 -4.01 -6.25 -1.72
N GLN A 50 -3.98 -5.19 -0.89
CA GLN A 50 -4.16 -5.28 0.55
C GLN A 50 -5.57 -4.86 1.02
N GLY A 51 -6.41 -4.34 0.13
CA GLY A 51 -7.82 -4.01 0.42
C GLY A 51 -8.05 -2.70 1.17
N TYR A 52 -7.04 -1.84 1.32
CA TYR A 52 -7.23 -0.54 1.98
C TYR A 52 -8.02 0.44 1.10
N ASP A 53 -8.88 1.24 1.72
CA ASP A 53 -9.56 2.31 1.01
C ASP A 53 -8.62 3.51 0.71
N GLN A 54 -9.09 4.48 -0.07
CA GLN A 54 -8.27 5.63 -0.45
C GLN A 54 -7.89 6.55 0.73
N ILE A 55 -8.70 6.60 1.78
CA ILE A 55 -8.43 7.40 2.97
C ILE A 55 -7.33 6.73 3.78
N GLU A 56 -7.46 5.42 4.00
CA GLU A 56 -6.48 4.57 4.69
C GLU A 56 -5.14 4.56 3.95
N GLY A 57 -5.15 4.26 2.65
CA GLY A 57 -3.94 4.26 1.82
C GLY A 57 -3.24 5.62 1.79
N ALA A 58 -4.01 6.72 1.74
CA ALA A 58 -3.44 8.07 1.82
C ALA A 58 -2.78 8.35 3.17
N LYS A 59 -3.39 7.90 4.27
CA LYS A 59 -2.84 8.00 5.62
C LYS A 59 -1.54 7.20 5.74
N ILE A 60 -1.50 5.97 5.21
CA ILE A 60 -0.31 5.11 5.21
C ILE A 60 0.83 5.76 4.42
N MET A 61 0.53 6.32 3.24
CA MET A 61 1.53 6.99 2.39
C MET A 61 1.91 8.42 2.86
N GLY A 62 1.25 8.96 3.89
CA GLY A 62 1.50 10.31 4.40
C GLY A 62 1.11 11.44 3.43
N ILE A 63 0.10 11.22 2.58
CA ILE A 63 -0.36 12.16 1.56
C ILE A 63 -1.86 12.48 1.69
N SER A 64 -2.36 13.45 0.92
CA SER A 64 -3.80 13.72 0.89
C SER A 64 -4.55 12.63 0.15
N ARG A 65 -5.80 12.36 0.54
CA ARG A 65 -6.73 11.45 -0.17
C ARG A 65 -6.77 11.74 -1.67
N SER A 66 -6.87 13.01 -2.05
CA SER A 66 -6.89 13.44 -3.45
C SER A 66 -5.57 13.15 -4.19
N SER A 67 -4.43 13.23 -3.52
CA SER A 67 -3.13 12.87 -4.11
C SER A 67 -3.02 11.37 -4.30
N PHE A 68 -3.43 10.58 -3.29
CA PHE A 68 -3.48 9.13 -3.38
C PHE A 68 -4.36 8.67 -4.54
N GLY A 69 -5.58 9.18 -4.65
CA GLY A 69 -6.48 8.84 -5.76
C GLY A 69 -5.90 9.17 -7.15
N ARG A 70 -5.15 10.28 -7.29
CA ARG A 70 -4.47 10.61 -8.55
C ARG A 70 -3.33 9.65 -8.88
N ILE A 71 -2.54 9.25 -7.87
CA ILE A 71 -1.43 8.30 -8.04
C ILE A 71 -1.99 6.92 -8.41
N LEU A 72 -2.98 6.44 -7.66
CA LEU A 72 -3.64 5.15 -7.92
C LEU A 72 -4.26 5.09 -9.31
N ARG A 73 -4.94 6.17 -9.75
CA ARG A 73 -5.50 6.22 -11.10
C ARG A 73 -4.43 6.08 -12.19
N LYS A 74 -3.34 6.85 -12.07
CA LYS A 74 -2.21 6.77 -13.02
C LYS A 74 -1.57 5.39 -13.02
N ALA A 75 -1.41 4.79 -11.85
CA ALA A 75 -0.87 3.44 -11.70
C ALA A 75 -1.74 2.42 -12.44
N ARG A 76 -3.07 2.45 -12.22
CA ARG A 76 -4.03 1.58 -12.90
C ARG A 76 -4.06 1.80 -14.42
N GLU A 77 -4.02 3.04 -14.89
CA GLU A 77 -3.94 3.37 -16.33
C GLU A 77 -2.68 2.74 -16.98
N LYS A 78 -1.52 2.86 -16.31
CA LYS A 78 -0.26 2.27 -16.77
C LYS A 78 -0.27 0.75 -16.77
N LEU A 79 -0.79 0.13 -15.71
CA LEU A 79 -0.92 -1.31 -15.62
C LEU A 79 -1.87 -1.84 -16.71
N ALA A 80 -3.02 -1.19 -16.91
CA ALA A 80 -3.96 -1.54 -17.97
C ALA A 80 -3.31 -1.45 -19.35
N LYS A 81 -2.60 -0.35 -19.63
CA LYS A 81 -1.83 -0.19 -20.88
C LYS A 81 -0.83 -1.32 -21.09
N ALA A 82 -0.04 -1.64 -20.06
CA ALA A 82 0.96 -2.70 -20.16
C ALA A 82 0.34 -4.08 -20.45
N LEU A 83 -0.80 -4.39 -19.84
CA LEU A 83 -1.52 -5.63 -20.07
C LEU A 83 -2.12 -5.70 -21.48
N VAL A 84 -2.74 -4.62 -21.96
CA VAL A 84 -3.39 -4.57 -23.28
C VAL A 84 -2.38 -4.60 -24.43
N GLU A 85 -1.27 -3.87 -24.31
CA GLU A 85 -0.26 -3.75 -25.38
C GLU A 85 0.81 -4.87 -25.33
N GLY A 86 0.79 -5.69 -24.26
CA GLY A 86 1.85 -6.67 -24.00
C GLY A 86 3.19 -5.97 -23.82
N SER A 87 3.23 -4.95 -22.98
CA SER A 87 4.44 -4.19 -22.63
C SER A 87 5.01 -4.71 -21.31
N SER A 88 6.33 -4.64 -21.17
CA SER A 88 7.01 -4.87 -19.91
C SER A 88 6.68 -3.74 -18.92
N ILE A 89 6.62 -4.07 -17.63
CA ILE A 89 6.44 -3.10 -16.54
C ILE A 89 7.77 -2.98 -15.82
N ARG A 90 8.27 -1.75 -15.68
CA ARG A 90 9.44 -1.48 -14.85
C ARG A 90 9.10 -0.51 -13.74
N ILE A 91 9.40 -0.89 -12.51
CA ILE A 91 9.22 -0.08 -11.33
C ILE A 91 10.50 0.73 -11.08
N ARG A 92 10.39 2.06 -11.00
CA ARG A 92 11.52 2.95 -10.71
C ARG A 92 11.17 3.99 -9.67
N ILE A 93 12.19 4.51 -8.99
CA ILE A 93 12.01 5.70 -8.14
C ILE A 93 11.66 6.87 -9.06
N GLY A 94 10.50 7.48 -8.83
CA GLY A 94 10.05 8.67 -9.55
C GLY A 94 10.71 9.94 -9.02
N ASP A 95 10.28 11.09 -9.55
CA ASP A 95 10.78 12.39 -9.12
C ASP A 95 10.05 12.89 -7.85
N VAL A 96 10.14 12.10 -6.77
CA VAL A 96 9.56 12.35 -5.45
C VAL A 96 10.49 11.79 -4.37
N GLN A 97 10.47 12.39 -3.19
CA GLN A 97 11.19 11.82 -2.05
C GLN A 97 10.40 10.64 -1.47
N ILE A 98 11.05 9.48 -1.37
CA ILE A 98 10.46 8.26 -0.83
C ILE A 98 11.00 8.02 0.59
N GLY A 99 10.10 7.77 1.53
CA GLY A 99 10.42 7.25 2.85
C GLY A 99 9.94 5.80 2.97
N VAL A 100 10.72 4.93 3.60
CA VAL A 100 10.25 3.56 3.91
C VAL A 100 9.71 3.53 5.33
N THR A 101 8.50 3.04 5.52
CA THR A 101 7.91 2.81 6.84
C THR A 101 8.40 1.46 7.35
N HIS A 102 8.75 1.34 8.62
CA HIS A 102 9.16 0.05 9.21
C HIS A 102 7.98 -0.90 9.50
N LYS A 103 6.74 -0.49 9.19
CA LYS A 103 5.55 -1.32 9.36
C LYS A 103 5.21 -2.00 8.04
N ALA A 104 5.42 -3.32 7.99
CA ALA A 104 4.80 -4.18 7.00
C ALA A 104 3.35 -4.39 7.43
N LEU A 105 2.42 -3.63 6.85
CA LEU A 105 1.01 -3.80 7.13
C LEU A 105 0.53 -5.06 6.41
N PRO A 106 -0.27 -5.94 7.05
CA PRO A 106 -0.82 -7.11 6.40
C PRO A 106 -1.99 -6.74 5.49
N HIS A 107 -2.71 -7.74 4.97
CA HIS A 107 -3.98 -7.49 4.29
C HIS A 107 -5.00 -6.90 5.29
N LYS A 108 -5.95 -6.10 4.83
CA LYS A 108 -6.96 -5.46 5.68
C LYS A 108 -7.78 -6.49 6.45
N ASP A 109 -8.25 -7.53 5.77
CA ASP A 109 -9.00 -8.63 6.39
C ASP A 109 -8.20 -9.30 7.53
N ASP A 110 -6.89 -9.49 7.36
CA ASP A 110 -6.04 -10.07 8.43
C ASP A 110 -5.97 -9.15 9.65
N LEU A 111 -5.87 -7.83 9.44
CA LEU A 111 -5.90 -6.85 10.53
C LEU A 111 -7.23 -6.87 11.27
N GLU A 112 -8.34 -6.86 10.54
CA GLU A 112 -9.69 -6.87 11.13
C GLU A 112 -9.92 -8.15 11.95
N MET A 113 -9.44 -9.30 11.46
CA MET A 113 -9.49 -10.56 12.21
C MET A 113 -8.65 -10.52 13.50
N MET A 114 -7.44 -9.95 13.45
CA MET A 114 -6.57 -9.82 14.63
C MET A 114 -7.21 -8.91 15.69
N GLU A 115 -7.77 -7.77 15.29
CA GLU A 115 -8.45 -6.84 16.19
C GLU A 115 -9.66 -7.50 16.87
N GLN A 116 -10.47 -8.26 16.14
CA GLN A 116 -11.60 -9.00 16.71
C GLN A 116 -11.15 -10.04 17.75
N GLN A 117 -10.08 -10.78 17.46
CA GLN A 117 -9.52 -11.75 18.39
C GLN A 117 -8.99 -11.11 19.66
N GLU A 118 -8.33 -9.94 19.57
CA GLU A 118 -7.88 -9.18 20.74
C GLU A 118 -9.05 -8.71 21.59
N VAL A 119 -10.08 -8.12 20.97
CA VAL A 119 -11.31 -7.71 21.67
C VAL A 119 -11.98 -8.88 22.36
N GLU A 120 -12.08 -10.03 21.70
CA GLU A 120 -12.70 -11.22 22.29
C GLU A 120 -11.85 -11.79 23.45
N LYS A 121 -10.51 -11.80 23.31
CA LYS A 121 -9.59 -12.20 24.39
C LYS A 121 -9.71 -11.28 25.59
N GLU A 122 -9.77 -9.96 25.39
CA GLU A 122 -9.98 -9.00 26.46
C GLU A 122 -11.33 -9.20 27.16
N LYS A 123 -12.40 -9.42 26.39
CA LYS A 123 -13.73 -9.70 26.94
C LYS A 123 -13.73 -10.97 27.79
N ARG A 124 -13.16 -12.06 27.28
CA ARG A 124 -12.99 -13.33 28.03
C ARG A 124 -12.16 -13.14 29.30
N MET A 125 -11.11 -12.30 29.25
CA MET A 125 -10.28 -12.00 30.42
C MET A 125 -11.06 -11.20 31.47
N ARG A 126 -11.82 -10.18 31.06
CA ARG A 126 -12.70 -9.39 31.93
C ARG A 126 -13.76 -10.26 32.61
N ASP A 127 -14.42 -11.13 31.85
CA ASP A 127 -15.46 -12.03 32.37
C ASP A 127 -14.90 -13.02 33.42
N LYS A 128 -13.67 -13.52 33.23
CA LYS A 128 -12.99 -14.38 34.21
C LYS A 128 -12.69 -13.65 35.51
N ILE A 129 -12.27 -12.38 35.47
CA ILE A 129 -12.00 -11.58 36.66
C ILE A 129 -13.29 -11.30 37.44
N LEU A 130 -14.37 -10.94 36.74
CA LEU A 130 -15.68 -10.66 37.35
C LEU A 130 -16.29 -11.89 38.04
N ASN A 131 -16.12 -13.08 37.45
CA ASN A 131 -16.71 -14.33 37.98
C ASN A 131 -15.86 -15.03 39.04
N HIS A 132 -14.65 -14.53 39.37
CA HIS A 132 -13.77 -15.11 40.38
C HIS A 132 -13.74 -14.31 41.70
N GLN A 133 -14.79 -13.53 41.97
CA GLN A 133 -14.94 -12.84 43.26
C GLN A 133 -14.98 -13.88 44.40
N PRO A 134 -14.08 -13.81 45.40
CA PRO A 134 -14.09 -14.75 46.51
C PRO A 134 -15.42 -14.59 47.26
N LYS A 135 -16.13 -15.69 47.50
CA LYS A 135 -17.27 -15.69 48.41
C LYS A 135 -16.72 -15.37 49.80
N ILE A 136 -17.01 -14.17 50.28
CA ILE A 136 -16.70 -13.78 51.65
C ILE A 136 -17.56 -14.67 52.56
N PRO A 137 -16.95 -15.38 53.53
CA PRO A 137 -17.66 -16.32 54.40
C PRO A 137 -18.69 -15.63 55.30
#